data_AF-R5ZY19-F1
#
_entry.id   AF-R5ZY19-F1
#
_cell.length_a   1.000
_cell.length_b   1.000
_cell.length_c   1.000
_cell.angle_alpha   90.00
_cell.angle_beta   90.00
_cell.angle_gamma   90.00
#
_symmetry.space_group_name_H-M   'P 1'
#
loop_
_entity.id
_entity.type
_entity.pdbx_description
1 polymer ?
#
loop_
_entity_poly.entity_id
_entity_poly.type
_entity_poly.pdbx_seq_one_letter_code
_entity_poly.pdbx_strand_id
1 'polypeptide(L)'
;MRKAEAPAPKWCTPEGSPIACTEKNKVMAENLEEIKGYLQDAIDDAVLMGCSEASFRKAYLDLIRNLHSQYPEQKAQAGEENDKDL
;
A
#
# COMPACT_ATOMS: atom_id res chain seq x y z
N MET A 1 -21.89 -1.85 13.49
CA MET A 1 -20.71 -1.30 14.21
C MET A 1 -19.77 -0.71 13.16
N ARG A 2 -19.50 0.59 13.19
CA ARG A 2 -18.47 1.17 12.31
C ARG A 2 -17.11 0.71 12.83
N LYS A 3 -16.40 -0.13 12.08
CA LYS A 3 -14.97 -0.37 12.34
C LYS A 3 -14.27 0.99 12.17
N ALA A 4 -13.50 1.41 13.17
CA ALA A 4 -12.60 2.54 13.02
C ALA A 4 -11.61 2.15 11.91
N GLU A 5 -11.64 2.85 10.79
CA GLU A 5 -10.59 2.72 9.78
C GLU A 5 -9.29 3.16 10.44
N ALA A 6 -8.29 2.26 10.41
CA ALA A 6 -6.94 2.62 10.80
C ALA A 6 -6.48 3.80 9.92
N PRO A 7 -5.76 4.78 10.48
CA PRO A 7 -5.24 5.88 9.66
C PRO A 7 -4.41 5.31 8.51
N ALA A 8 -4.61 5.86 7.31
CA ALA A 8 -3.87 5.46 6.13
C ALA A 8 -2.36 5.47 6.41
N PRO A 9 -1.61 4.50 5.90
CA PRO A 9 -0.17 4.44 6.11
C PRO A 9 0.50 5.72 5.59
N LYS A 10 1.45 6.24 6.37
CA LYS A 10 2.33 7.32 5.91
C LYS A 10 3.49 6.69 5.16
N TRP A 11 3.54 6.89 3.85
CA TRP A 11 4.64 6.42 3.01
C TRP A 11 5.86 7.31 3.18
N CYS A 12 7.04 6.70 3.30
CA CYS A 12 8.30 7.40 3.54
C CYS A 12 9.28 7.21 2.38
N THR A 13 10.17 8.18 2.22
CA THR A 13 11.36 8.09 1.37
C THR A 13 12.38 7.12 1.99
N PRO A 14 13.40 6.68 1.23
CA PRO A 14 14.50 5.87 1.74
C PRO A 14 15.22 6.51 2.94
N GLU A 15 15.25 7.84 2.99
CA GLU A 15 15.83 8.62 4.09
C GLU A 15 14.93 8.69 5.33
N GLY A 16 13.75 8.05 5.29
CA GLY A 16 12.80 7.95 6.40
C GLY A 16 11.86 9.16 6.55
N SER A 17 11.97 10.16 5.67
CA SER A 17 11.08 11.32 5.65
C SER A 17 9.75 11.00 4.95
N PRO A 18 8.61 11.58 5.34
CA PRO A 18 7.36 11.36 4.62
C PRO A 18 7.42 11.81 3.17
N ILE A 19 6.76 11.10 2.26
CA ILE A 19 6.58 11.56 0.88
C ILE A 19 5.74 12.85 0.90
N ALA A 20 6.34 13.97 0.46
CA ALA A 20 5.68 15.28 0.49
C ALA A 20 4.72 15.52 -0.69
N CYS A 21 5.02 14.95 -1.85
CA CYS A 21 4.20 15.12 -3.06
C CYS A 21 2.80 14.51 -2.89
N THR A 22 1.77 15.32 -3.09
CA THR A 22 0.36 14.96 -2.92
C THR A 22 -0.08 13.88 -3.91
N GLU A 23 0.39 13.98 -5.15
CA GLU A 23 0.07 13.10 -6.27
C GLU A 23 0.63 11.70 -6.02
N LYS A 24 1.88 11.60 -5.52
CA LYS A 24 2.48 10.32 -5.11
C LYS A 24 1.68 9.67 -3.98
N ASN A 25 1.26 10.43 -2.98
CA ASN A 25 0.43 9.91 -1.89
C ASN A 25 -0.95 9.45 -2.38
N LYS A 26 -1.55 10.17 -3.33
CA LYS A 26 -2.83 9.78 -3.95
C LYS A 26 -2.71 8.44 -4.65
N VAL A 27 -1.70 8.25 -5.51
CA VAL A 27 -1.45 6.98 -6.21
C VAL A 27 -1.24 5.84 -5.20
N MET A 28 -0.48 6.07 -4.13
CA MET A 28 -0.26 5.05 -3.11
C MET A 28 -1.52 4.70 -2.31
N ALA A 29 -2.43 5.66 -2.11
CA ALA A 29 -3.72 5.41 -1.47
C ALA A 29 -4.67 4.61 -2.37
N GLU A 30 -4.71 4.92 -3.67
CA GLU A 30 -5.49 4.18 -4.67
C GLU A 30 -5.00 2.71 -4.76
N ASN A 31 -3.68 2.51 -4.88
CA ASN A 31 -3.09 1.17 -4.87
C ASN A 31 -3.46 0.35 -3.63
N LEU A 32 -3.46 0.98 -2.45
CA LEU A 32 -3.79 0.30 -1.20
C LEU A 32 -5.24 -0.16 -1.16
N GLU A 33 -6.17 0.68 -1.62
CA GLU A 33 -7.59 0.33 -1.66
C GLU A 33 -7.86 -0.78 -2.68
N GLU A 34 -7.22 -0.73 -3.86
CA GLU A 34 -7.31 -1.79 -4.86
C GLU A 34 -6.81 -3.13 -4.33
N ILE A 35 -5.60 -3.16 -3.74
CA ILE A 35 -5.03 -4.37 -3.15
C ILE A 35 -5.91 -4.90 -2.02
N LYS A 36 -6.47 -4.03 -1.19
CA LYS A 36 -7.40 -4.42 -0.13
C LYS A 36 -8.65 -5.12 -0.70
N GLY A 37 -9.21 -4.61 -1.80
CA GLY A 37 -10.30 -5.27 -2.51
C GLY A 37 -9.91 -6.66 -3.00
N TYR A 38 -8.79 -6.78 -3.72
CA TYR A 38 -8.31 -8.07 -4.22
C TYR A 38 -8.01 -9.08 -3.11
N LEU A 39 -7.45 -8.64 -1.99
CA LEU A 39 -7.18 -9.51 -0.84
C LEU A 39 -8.47 -9.93 -0.12
N GLN A 40 -9.50 -9.07 -0.11
CA GLN A 40 -10.81 -9.40 0.45
C GLN A 40 -11.52 -10.47 -0.39
N ASP A 41 -11.54 -10.30 -1.71
CA ASP A 41 -12.13 -11.31 -2.60
C ASP A 41 -11.37 -12.65 -2.48
N ALA A 42 -10.03 -12.61 -2.47
CA ALA A 42 -9.21 -13.81 -2.36
C ALA A 42 -9.36 -14.53 -1.00
N ILE A 43 -9.54 -13.79 0.11
CA ILE A 43 -9.76 -14.42 1.42
C ILE A 43 -11.16 -15.03 1.52
N ASP A 44 -12.17 -14.37 0.94
CA ASP A 44 -13.55 -14.88 0.91
C ASP A 44 -13.63 -16.16 0.07
N ASP A 45 -13.00 -16.20 -1.10
CA ASP A 45 -12.88 -17.40 -1.93
C ASP A 45 -12.17 -18.52 -1.18
N ALA A 46 -11.05 -18.23 -0.50
CA ALA A 46 -10.33 -19.23 0.27
C ALA A 46 -11.21 -19.84 1.37
N VAL A 47 -11.96 -19.01 2.10
CA VAL A 47 -12.88 -19.47 3.16
C VAL A 47 -14.03 -20.27 2.58
N LEU A 48 -14.64 -19.85 1.47
CA LEU A 48 -15.71 -20.58 0.78
C LEU A 48 -15.25 -21.95 0.29
N MET A 49 -13.98 -22.08 -0.08
CA MET A 49 -13.35 -23.35 -0.48
C MET A 49 -12.91 -24.22 0.71
N GLY A 50 -13.17 -23.80 1.96
CA GLY A 50 -12.84 -24.55 3.18
C GLY A 50 -11.42 -24.31 3.71
N CYS A 51 -10.72 -23.29 3.24
CA CYS A 51 -9.43 -22.89 3.79
C CYS A 51 -9.60 -22.12 5.11
N SER A 52 -8.58 -22.19 5.98
CA SER A 52 -8.50 -21.35 7.16
C SER A 52 -8.07 -19.92 6.81
N GLU A 53 -8.83 -18.94 7.27
CA GLU A 53 -8.48 -17.51 7.15
C GLU A 53 -7.07 -17.20 7.69
N ALA A 54 -6.69 -17.82 8.81
CA ALA A 54 -5.38 -17.63 9.41
C ALA A 54 -4.24 -18.17 8.53
N SER A 55 -4.46 -19.33 7.90
CA SER A 55 -3.50 -19.91 6.94
C SER A 55 -3.36 -19.06 5.69
N PHE A 56 -4.48 -18.55 5.15
CA PHE A 56 -4.47 -17.61 4.02
C PHE A 56 -3.67 -16.34 4.35
N ARG A 57 -3.98 -15.69 5.48
CA ARG A 57 -3.27 -14.48 5.93
C ARG A 57 -1.78 -14.72 6.08
N LYS A 58 -1.38 -15.86 6.65
CA LYS A 58 0.03 -16.24 6.79
C LYS A 58 0.71 -16.35 5.42
N ALA A 59 0.11 -17.07 4.48
CA ALA A 59 0.69 -17.26 3.15
C ALA A 59 0.89 -15.94 2.41
N TYR A 60 -0.09 -15.03 2.47
CA TYR A 60 0.01 -13.72 1.80
C TYR A 60 0.98 -12.76 2.49
N LEU A 61 1.08 -12.79 3.82
CA LEU A 61 2.11 -12.04 4.53
C LEU A 61 3.51 -12.53 4.16
N ASP A 62 3.70 -13.83 4.04
CA ASP A 62 4.97 -14.41 3.61
C ASP A 62 5.27 -14.07 2.14
N LEU A 63 4.26 -14.04 1.26
CA LEU A 63 4.42 -13.54 -0.11
C LEU A 63 4.92 -12.09 -0.13
N ILE A 64 4.24 -11.18 0.59
CA ILE A 64 4.59 -9.75 0.62
C ILE A 64 6.01 -9.54 1.17
N ARG A 65 6.42 -10.30 2.19
CA ARG A 65 7.78 -10.23 2.76
C ARG A 65 8.88 -10.62 1.77
N ASN A 66 8.56 -11.41 0.75
CA ASN A 66 9.52 -11.91 -0.24
C ASN A 66 9.44 -11.19 -1.59
N LEU A 67 8.54 -10.21 -1.73
CA LEU A 67 8.53 -9.33 -2.90
C LEU A 67 9.59 -8.24 -2.75
N HIS A 68 10.22 -7.90 -3.88
CA HIS A 68 11.26 -6.88 -3.94
C HIS A 68 10.98 -5.93 -5.10
N SER A 69 11.36 -4.67 -4.96
CA SER A 69 11.28 -3.71 -6.07
C SER A 69 12.25 -4.10 -7.17
N GLN A 70 11.78 -4.06 -8.43
CA GLN A 70 12.65 -4.19 -9.61
C GLN A 70 13.35 -2.88 -9.99
N TYR A 71 13.01 -1.79 -9.29
CA TYR A 71 13.56 -0.46 -9.50
C TYR A 71 14.38 -0.03 -8.28
N PRO A 72 15.48 0.73 -8.47
CA PRO A 72 16.21 1.30 -7.36
C PRO A 72 15.33 2.30 -6.60
N GLU A 73 15.62 2.46 -5.31
CA GLU A 73 14.97 3.47 -4.48
C GLU A 73 15.24 4.87 -5.04
N GLN A 74 14.16 5.65 -5.19
CA GLN A 74 14.26 7.02 -5.68
C GLN A 74 14.61 7.96 -4.52
N LYS A 75 15.62 8.80 -4.73
CA LYS A 75 15.96 9.87 -3.79
C LYS A 75 14.83 10.88 -3.72
N ALA A 76 14.64 11.47 -2.54
CA ALA A 76 13.80 12.65 -2.39
C ALA A 76 14.28 13.74 -3.37
N GLN A 77 13.44 14.11 -4.33
CA GLN A 77 13.71 15.25 -5.19
C GLN A 77 13.48 16.51 -4.36
N ALA A 78 14.56 17.23 -4.04
CA ALA A 78 14.47 18.54 -3.43
C ALA A 78 14.00 19.54 -4.50
N GLY A 79 12.75 19.99 -4.40
CA GLY A 79 12.22 21.12 -5.17
C GLY A 79 11.25 20.76 -6.28
N GLU A 80 9.96 20.72 -5.94
CA GLU A 80 8.87 21.08 -6.85
C GLU A 80 8.07 22.23 -6.20
N GLU A 81 8.76 23.31 -5.83
CA GLU A 81 8.16 24.64 -5.89
C GLU A 81 8.39 25.13 -7.32
N ASN A 82 7.40 24.97 -8.19
CA ASN A 82 7.06 25.87 -9.30
C ASN A 82 5.95 25.22 -10.14
N ASP A 83 4.70 25.47 -9.77
CA ASP A 83 3.73 25.97 -10.74
C ASP A 83 2.87 27.02 -10.02
N LYS A 84 3.39 28.25 -10.04
CA LYS A 84 2.59 29.45 -9.87
C LYS A 84 2.03 29.75 -11.26
N ASP A 85 0.72 29.88 -11.33
CA ASP A 85 -0.04 30.54 -12.42
C ASP A 85 0.10 29.93 -13.83
N LEU A 86 -0.86 29.06 -14.21
CA LEU A 86 -1.55 29.16 -15.50
C LEU A 86 -3.01 28.66 -15.41
#